data_AF-A0A833DZ81-F1
#
_entry.id   AF-A0A833DZ81-F1
#
_cell.length_a   1.000
_cell.length_b   1.000
_cell.length_c   1.000
_cell.angle_alpha   90.00
_cell.angle_beta   90.00
_cell.angle_gamma   90.00
#
_symmetry.space_group_name_H-M   'P 1'
#
loop_
_entity.id
_entity.type
_entity.pdbx_description
1 polymer ?
#
loop_
_entity_poly.entity_id
_entity_poly.type
_entity_poly.pdbx_seq_one_letter_code
_entity_poly.pdbx_strand_id
1 'polypeptide(L)' 'MESIVKAILNYQFGRGVGDNVLKNHSINIEVSKNTGRIRRVYVDKAYFGTVNATTGFIILSYKGAEI' A
#
# COMPACT_ATOMS: atom_id res chain seq x y z
N MET A 1 -5.91 -2.15 -8.56
CA MET A 1 -4.70 -2.38 -7.73
C MET A 1 -4.75 -1.60 -6.43
N GLU A 2 -5.30 -0.39 -6.42
CA GLU A 2 -5.69 0.33 -5.19
C GLU A 2 -6.58 -0.52 -4.27
N SER A 3 -7.59 -1.18 -4.83
CA SER A 3 -8.44 -2.15 -4.11
C SER A 3 -7.65 -3.29 -3.44
N ILE A 4 -6.51 -3.70 -4.01
CA ILE A 4 -5.63 -4.73 -3.46
C ILE A 4 -4.84 -4.17 -2.27
N VAL A 5 -4.26 -2.97 -2.42
CA VAL A 5 -3.55 -2.28 -1.32
C VAL A 5 -4.50 -2.09 -0.13
N LYS A 6 -5.72 -1.63 -0.39
CA LYS A 6 -6.77 -1.50 0.62
C LYS A 6 -7.07 -2.81 1.34
N ALA A 7 -7.23 -3.91 0.60
CA ALA A 7 -7.48 -5.22 1.17
C ALA A 7 -6.31 -5.71 2.04
N ILE A 8 -5.06 -5.49 1.59
CA ILE A 8 -3.86 -5.83 2.36
C ILE A 8 -3.82 -5.04 3.67
N LEU A 9 -4.07 -3.73 3.63
CA LEU A 9 -4.12 -2.89 4.83
C LEU A 9 -5.19 -3.36 5.82
N ASN A 10 -6.40 -3.63 5.31
CA ASN A 10 -7.49 -4.14 6.13
C ASN A 10 -7.17 -5.50 6.77
N TYR A 11 -6.41 -6.34 6.08
CA TYR A 11 -5.98 -7.64 6.59
C TYR A 11 -4.88 -7.51 7.65
N GLN A 12 -3.84 -6.72 7.39
CA GLN A 12 -2.67 -6.62 8.25
C GLN A 12 -2.90 -5.79 9.51
N PHE A 13 -3.63 -4.68 9.39
CA PHE A 13 -3.74 -3.67 10.45
C PHE A 13 -5.14 -3.59 11.04
N GLY A 14 -6.10 -4.34 10.48
CA GLY A 14 -7.46 -4.44 10.99
C GLY A 14 -8.51 -3.86 10.05
N ARG A 15 -9.75 -4.32 10.22
CA ARG A 15 -10.87 -3.98 9.36
C ARG A 15 -11.12 -2.46 9.33
N GLY A 16 -11.17 -1.89 8.12
CA GLY A 16 -11.46 -0.46 7.89
C GLY A 16 -10.22 0.44 7.88
N VAL A 17 -9.03 -0.06 8.21
CA VAL A 17 -7.78 0.73 8.14
C VAL A 17 -7.48 1.16 6.71
N GLY A 18 -7.57 0.25 5.73
CA GLY A 18 -7.34 0.59 4.33
C GLY A 18 -8.36 1.57 3.77
N ASP A 19 -9.59 1.56 4.28
CA ASP A 19 -10.58 2.58 3.96
C ASP A 19 -10.15 3.94 4.52
N ASN A 20 -9.77 4.02 5.78
CA ASN A 20 -9.42 5.27 6.44
C ASN A 20 -8.13 5.89 5.89
N VAL A 21 -7.08 5.09 5.73
CA VAL A 21 -5.74 5.54 5.29
C VAL A 21 -5.75 6.03 3.84
N LEU A 22 -6.57 5.44 2.97
CA LEU A 22 -6.57 5.75 1.54
C LEU A 22 -7.68 6.74 1.15
N LYS A 23 -8.67 6.98 2.03
CA LYS A 23 -9.80 7.87 1.74
C LYS A 23 -9.31 9.29 1.47
N ASN A 24 -9.80 9.87 0.37
CA ASN A 24 -9.46 11.22 -0.08
C ASN A 24 -7.99 11.45 -0.43
N HIS A 25 -7.17 10.39 -0.50
CA HIS A 25 -5.78 10.49 -0.91
C HIS A 25 -5.58 9.99 -2.35
N SER A 26 -4.60 10.56 -3.03
CA SER A 26 -4.16 10.08 -4.34
C SER A 26 -3.21 8.90 -4.17
N ILE A 27 -3.54 7.79 -4.84
CA ILE A 27 -2.79 6.54 -4.74
C ILE A 27 -2.01 6.32 -6.02
N ASN A 28 -0.70 6.15 -5.92
CA ASN A 28 0.13 5.72 -7.04
C ASN A 28 0.86 4.42 -6.70
N ILE A 29 0.79 3.45 -7.60
CA ILE A 29 1.34 2.11 -7.40
C ILE A 29 2.32 1.81 -8.51
N GLU A 30 3.58 1.60 -8.12
CA GLU A 30 4.59 1.08 -9.03
C GLU A 30 4.59 -0.45 -8.98
N VAL A 31 4.57 -1.06 -10.16
CA VAL A 31 4.60 -2.51 -10.35
C VAL A 31 5.89 -2.96 -11.01
N SER A 32 6.29 -4.20 -10.74
CA SER A 32 7.37 -4.84 -11.49
C SER A 32 6.98 -5.02 -12.95
N LYS A 33 7.79 -4.51 -13.88
CA LYS A 33 7.58 -4.70 -15.33
C LYS A 33 7.59 -6.17 -15.76
N ASN A 34 8.35 -7.02 -15.04
CA ASN A 34 8.53 -8.42 -15.40
C ASN A 34 7.40 -9.32 -14.86
N THR A 35 6.88 -9.05 -13.67
CA THR A 35 5.93 -9.94 -12.98
C THR A 35 4.56 -9.32 -12.72
N GLY A 36 4.39 -8.02 -12.96
CA GLY A 36 3.18 -7.27 -12.63
C GLY A 36 2.91 -7.10 -11.13
N ARG A 37 3.78 -7.63 -10.25
CA ARG A 37 3.61 -7.54 -8.80
C ARG A 37 3.80 -6.11 -8.29
N ILE A 38 2.99 -5.72 -7.30
CA ILE A 38 3.14 -4.45 -6.58
C ILE A 38 4.54 -4.38 -5.97
N ARG A 39 5.21 -3.24 -6.17
CA ARG A 39 6.52 -2.96 -5.56
C ARG A 39 6.44 -1.77 -4.63
N ARG A 40 5.96 -0.62 -5.08
CA ARG A 40 5.92 0.58 -4.24
C ARG A 40 4.52 1.16 -4.25
N VAL A 41 4.10 1.62 -3.09
CA VAL A 41 2.85 2.34 -2.88
C VAL A 41 3.21 3.75 -2.47
N TYR A 42 2.56 4.71 -3.09
CA TYR A 42 2.65 6.13 -2.78
C TYR A 42 1.26 6.66 -2.47
N VAL A 43 1.17 7.46 -1.40
CA VAL A 43 -0.03 8.18 -0.97
C VAL A 43 0.32 9.66 -1.02
N ASP A 44 -0.39 10.45 -1.84
CA ASP A 44 -0.10 11.88 -2.06
C ASP A 44 1.36 12.18 -2.39
N LYS A 45 1.93 11.36 -3.28
CA LYS A 45 3.32 11.41 -3.75
C LYS A 45 4.36 11.07 -2.66
N ALA A 46 3.95 10.82 -1.42
CA ALA A 46 4.83 10.32 -0.36
C ALA A 46 5.00 8.81 -0.50
N TYR A 47 6.24 8.32 -0.32
CA TYR A 47 6.51 6.89 -0.30
C TYR A 47 5.87 6.26 0.94
N PHE A 48 4.77 5.52 0.74
CA PHE A 48 4.01 4.91 1.81
C PHE A 48 4.64 3.58 2.26
N GLY A 49 5.06 2.76 1.30
CA GLY A 49 5.71 1.50 1.62
C GLY A 49 5.90 0.59 0.41
N THR A 50 6.37 -0.61 0.68
CA THR A 50 6.59 -1.66 -0.32
C THR A 50 5.77 -2.90 0.01
N VAL A 51 5.31 -3.61 -1.02
CA VAL A 51 4.67 -4.92 -0.83
C VAL A 51 5.76 -5.99 -0.91
N ASN A 52 5.90 -6.75 0.17
CA ASN A 52 6.81 -7.88 0.25
C ASN A 52 6.42 -8.94 -0.81
N ALA A 53 7.36 -9.32 -1.67
CA ALA A 53 7.09 -10.21 -2.79
C ALA A 53 6.78 -11.66 -2.37
N THR A 54 7.14 -12.06 -1.15
CA THR A 54 6.94 -13.40 -0.61
C THR A 54 5.63 -13.50 0.16
N THR A 55 5.36 -12.53 1.04
CA THR A 55 4.20 -12.59 1.95
C THR A 55 3.00 -11.78 1.48
N GLY A 56 3.17 -10.86 0.53
CA GLY A 56 2.12 -9.92 0.10
C GLY A 56 1.82 -8.82 1.12
N PHE A 57 2.61 -8.72 2.18
CA PHE A 57 2.46 -7.73 3.25
C PHE A 57 3.06 -6.38 2.88
N ILE A 58 2.40 -5.31 3.30
CA ILE A 58 2.97 -3.96 3.22
C ILE A 58 3.99 -3.81 4.34
N ILE A 59 5.21 -3.43 3.95
CA ILE A 59 6.25 -2.93 4.83
C ILE A 59 6.19 -1.41 4.71
N LEU A 60 5.71 -0.76 5.77
CA LEU A 60 5.54 0.69 5.83
C LEU A 60 6.91 1.38 5.81
N SER A 61 6.95 2.53 5.16
CA SER A 61 8.02 3.51 5.38
C SER A 61 7.74 4.29 6.67
N TYR A 62 8.70 5.08 7.13
CA TYR A 62 8.48 6.03 8.23
C TYR A 62 7.26 6.93 7.95
N LYS A 63 7.18 7.53 6.76
CA LYS A 63 6.04 8.38 6.38
C LYS A 63 4.72 7.61 6.26
N GLY A 64 4.77 6.37 5.80
CA GLY A 64 3.58 5.54 5.69
C GLY A 64 3.00 5.11 7.04
N ALA A 65 3.84 5.07 8.09
CA ALA A 65 3.41 4.78 9.45
C ALA A 65 2.85 6.01 10.19
N GLU A 66 3.13 7.23 9.71
CA GLU A 66 2.59 8.47 10.27
C GLU A 66 1.16 8.79 9.77
N ILE A 67 0.75 8.18 8.65
CA ILE A 67 -0.58 8.34 8.03
C ILE A 67 -1.56 7.37 8.68
#